data_AF-A0A067MR48-F1
#
_entry.id   AF-A0A067MR48-F1
#
_cell.length_a   1.000
_cell.length_b   1.000
_cell.length_c   1.000
_cell.angle_alpha   90.00
_cell.angle_beta   90.00
_cell.angle_gamma   90.00
#
_symmetry.space_group_name_H-M   'P 1'
#
loop_
_entity.id
_entity.type
_entity.pdbx_description
1 polymer ?
#
loop_
_entity_poly.entity_id
_entity_poly.type
_entity_poly.pdbx_seq_one_letter_code
_entity_poly.pdbx_strand_id
1 'polypeptide(L)'
;MNLSRSLSLRAGRLRAPPPKRLSPARARLASTSPPHPPPQSYLQVEENYTTPTSYTLSVFRRLFTYVSLGFGSVAAVTFIGFEGTHAWVERVELAREAAGEQYGWEYEREGWTGGVKGGTDPRLGWRARHAVRGAWVILNWGGSPEAGVLTDISTRVDGVPMDGGYAIAEEFLSYAIKVAQENPELSAEGLKGRCLRDLVVRRAGVWERVGSAESLVRAKDAWVEVWQAMEGEGREEERARIAVKIGNVAKRIGNGAEAVYWWDRAVGSLSGVVGDGAADAPSGEVLPRSPFAQRTLASAFLALSAHFAMTNQLRLAEAIEHSALRLFEPTAASLAAVGFRASAPQNLHTLFLQHRLALLKIHLAEVTYALNRPSPSQAKPKSSSSSSSSWFSRSTPEPEVEPEAPVTPSAALHTSFQTSRNLRAPASRLLRDAKRGTVEALVLEGYLHEERGNVKAAMERFAEAGAWVGKEAGKAGKQQSDEVVEEERKRVWAHWERAKAKLEVVPST
;
A
#
# COMPACT_ATOMS: atom_id res chain seq x y z
N MET A 1 -39.00 26.37 -1.55
CA MET A 1 -39.11 26.36 -3.03
C MET A 1 -37.98 25.49 -3.57
N ASN A 2 -38.29 24.25 -3.91
CA ASN A 2 -37.35 23.21 -4.33
C ASN A 2 -37.26 23.19 -5.86
N LEU A 3 -36.05 23.36 -6.42
CA LEU A 3 -35.77 23.10 -7.83
C LEU A 3 -34.66 22.04 -7.91
N SER A 4 -35.08 20.78 -7.92
CA SER A 4 -34.24 19.63 -8.29
C SER A 4 -34.23 19.52 -9.81
N ARG A 5 -33.09 19.82 -10.45
CA ARG A 5 -32.87 19.55 -11.88
C ARG A 5 -32.19 18.19 -12.01
N SER A 6 -32.96 17.19 -12.43
CA SER A 6 -32.44 15.88 -12.84
C SER A 6 -31.76 16.00 -14.21
N LEU A 7 -30.44 15.77 -14.26
CA LEU A 7 -29.73 15.57 -15.53
C LEU A 7 -29.84 14.10 -15.93
N SER A 8 -30.75 13.81 -16.85
CA SER A 8 -30.84 12.53 -17.55
C SER A 8 -29.74 12.45 -18.62
N LEU A 9 -28.71 11.65 -18.36
CA LEU A 9 -27.70 11.28 -19.36
C LEU A 9 -28.31 10.24 -20.31
N ARG A 10 -28.78 10.72 -21.47
CA ARG A 10 -29.18 9.89 -22.61
C ARG A 10 -27.94 9.15 -23.15
N ALA A 11 -27.89 7.83 -22.96
CA ALA A 11 -26.93 6.96 -23.62
C ALA A 11 -27.18 6.99 -25.14
N GLY A 12 -26.34 7.73 -25.87
CA GLY A 12 -26.31 7.71 -27.32
C GLY A 12 -25.83 6.35 -27.81
N ARG A 13 -26.72 5.56 -28.43
CA ARG A 13 -26.35 4.37 -29.19
C ARG A 13 -25.43 4.79 -30.33
N LEU A 14 -24.15 4.42 -30.25
CA LEU A 14 -23.21 4.50 -31.35
C LEU A 14 -23.71 3.56 -32.46
N ARG A 15 -24.28 4.14 -33.52
CA ARG A 15 -24.58 3.43 -34.76
C ARG A 15 -23.26 2.98 -35.39
N ALA A 16 -23.11 1.68 -35.61
CA ALA A 16 -22.02 1.12 -36.40
C ALA A 16 -22.01 1.74 -37.81
N PRO A 17 -20.84 2.09 -38.36
CA PRO A 17 -20.73 2.57 -39.73
C PRO A 17 -21.11 1.44 -40.72
N PRO A 18 -21.78 1.77 -41.84
CA PRO A 18 -22.14 0.78 -42.85
C PRO A 18 -20.90 0.17 -43.51
N PRO A 19 -20.96 -1.11 -43.93
CA PRO A 19 -19.85 -1.75 -44.62
C PRO A 19 -19.56 -1.05 -45.95
N LYS A 20 -18.29 -0.67 -46.15
CA LYS A 20 -17.81 -0.13 -47.44
C LYS A 20 -17.94 -1.24 -48.49
N ARG A 21 -18.83 -1.02 -49.47
CA ARG A 21 -18.93 -1.85 -50.68
C ARG A 21 -17.60 -1.76 -51.43
N LEU A 22 -16.90 -2.88 -51.53
CA LEU A 22 -15.75 -3.05 -52.40
C LEU A 22 -16.24 -3.03 -53.86
N SER A 23 -15.83 -2.02 -54.61
CA SER A 23 -16.03 -1.97 -56.05
C SER A 23 -15.27 -3.12 -56.72
N PRO A 24 -15.88 -3.86 -57.67
CA PRO A 24 -15.16 -4.88 -58.42
C PRO A 24 -14.10 -4.20 -59.29
N ALA A 25 -12.84 -4.52 -59.00
CA ALA A 25 -11.71 -4.13 -59.83
C ALA A 25 -11.89 -4.74 -61.22
N ARG A 26 -12.15 -3.87 -62.20
CA ARG A 26 -12.26 -4.21 -63.61
C ARG A 26 -10.86 -4.62 -64.09
N ALA A 27 -10.59 -5.92 -64.09
CA ALA A 27 -9.41 -6.51 -64.69
C ALA A 27 -9.42 -6.20 -66.20
N ARG A 28 -8.64 -5.19 -66.62
CA ARG A 28 -8.28 -5.02 -68.02
C ARG A 28 -7.24 -6.09 -68.35
N LEU A 29 -7.70 -7.16 -69.00
CA LEU A 29 -6.86 -8.05 -69.78
C LEU A 29 -6.26 -7.23 -70.94
N ALA A 30 -5.06 -6.71 -70.72
CA ALA A 30 -4.24 -6.13 -71.78
C ALA A 30 -3.64 -7.29 -72.57
N SER A 31 -4.01 -7.35 -73.85
CA SER A 31 -3.48 -8.21 -74.89
C SER A 31 -1.96 -8.27 -74.86
N THR A 32 -1.43 -9.46 -74.58
CA THR A 32 -0.03 -9.84 -74.77
C THR A 32 0.28 -9.92 -76.26
N SER A 33 0.82 -8.85 -76.83
CA SER A 33 1.67 -8.95 -78.01
C SER A 33 3.11 -9.21 -77.54
N PRO A 34 3.79 -10.26 -78.02
CA PRO A 34 5.18 -10.50 -77.66
C PRO A 34 6.05 -9.38 -78.23
N PRO A 35 6.90 -8.72 -77.42
CA PRO A 35 7.81 -7.72 -77.95
C PRO A 35 8.86 -8.41 -78.83
N HIS A 36 9.02 -7.92 -80.06
CA HIS A 36 10.13 -8.27 -80.92
C HIS A 36 11.46 -8.00 -80.19
N PRO A 37 12.44 -8.92 -80.25
CA PRO A 37 13.78 -8.63 -79.76
C PRO A 37 14.37 -7.53 -80.63
N PRO A 38 14.78 -6.37 -80.08
CA PRO A 38 15.55 -5.41 -80.84
C PRO A 38 16.91 -6.03 -81.21
N PRO A 39 17.48 -5.65 -82.37
CA PRO A 39 18.79 -6.11 -82.78
C PRO A 39 19.82 -5.75 -81.71
N GLN A 40 20.60 -6.75 -81.29
CA GLN A 40 21.71 -6.55 -80.37
C GLN A 40 22.77 -5.67 -81.06
N SER A 41 22.74 -4.38 -80.77
CA SER A 41 23.82 -3.45 -81.08
C SER A 41 24.94 -3.65 -80.04
N TYR A 42 25.90 -4.51 -80.36
CA TYR A 42 27.06 -4.83 -79.51
C TYR A 42 28.14 -3.74 -79.47
N LEU A 43 27.83 -2.49 -79.79
CA LEU A 43 28.84 -1.45 -79.94
C LEU A 43 28.26 -0.08 -79.61
N GLN A 44 28.11 0.18 -78.32
CA GLN A 44 28.41 1.45 -77.65
C GLN A 44 28.05 1.28 -76.18
N VAL A 45 28.93 0.60 -75.45
CA VAL A 45 29.04 0.78 -74.00
C VAL A 45 29.65 2.18 -73.79
N GLU A 46 28.87 3.22 -74.08
CA GLU A 46 29.14 4.51 -73.47
C GLU A 46 28.74 4.33 -72.01
N GLU A 47 29.76 4.14 -71.18
CA GLU A 47 29.64 3.97 -69.74
C GLU A 47 29.04 5.26 -69.15
N ASN A 48 27.70 5.35 -69.17
CA ASN A 48 26.93 6.44 -68.59
C ASN A 48 26.96 6.34 -67.07
N TYR A 49 28.14 6.61 -66.49
CA TYR A 49 28.40 6.60 -65.05
C TYR A 49 27.53 7.61 -64.26
N THR A 50 26.82 8.51 -64.93
CA THR A 50 25.94 9.53 -64.33
C THR A 50 24.51 9.04 -64.04
N THR A 51 24.04 7.99 -64.73
CA THR A 51 22.70 7.43 -64.49
C THR A 51 22.63 6.63 -63.18
N PRO A 52 23.63 5.80 -62.82
CA PRO A 52 23.67 5.12 -61.52
C PRO A 52 23.78 6.09 -60.34
N THR A 53 24.50 7.20 -60.48
CA THR A 53 24.70 8.18 -59.39
C THR A 53 23.44 8.99 -59.11
N SER A 54 22.73 9.44 -60.15
CA SER A 54 21.44 10.13 -59.98
C SER A 54 20.34 9.23 -59.39
N TYR A 55 20.29 7.95 -59.78
CA TYR A 55 19.40 6.97 -59.17
C TYR A 55 19.72 6.78 -57.68
N THR A 56 21.00 6.60 -57.35
CA THR A 56 21.47 6.41 -55.97
C THR A 56 21.12 7.61 -55.09
N LEU A 57 21.36 8.85 -55.55
CA LEU A 57 20.96 10.07 -54.85
C LEU A 57 19.45 10.15 -54.62
N SER A 58 18.65 9.73 -55.60
CA SER A 58 17.18 9.72 -55.46
C SER A 58 16.70 8.71 -54.42
N VAL A 59 17.35 7.54 -54.32
CA VAL A 59 17.07 6.52 -53.31
C VAL A 59 17.46 7.03 -51.93
N PHE A 60 18.65 7.61 -51.77
CA PHE A 60 19.09 8.21 -50.50
C PHE A 60 18.16 9.33 -50.04
N ARG A 61 17.73 10.22 -50.94
CA ARG A 61 16.77 11.28 -50.61
C ARG A 61 15.43 10.71 -50.13
N ARG A 62 14.90 9.68 -50.80
CA ARG A 62 13.65 9.00 -50.39
C ARG A 62 13.83 8.30 -49.04
N LEU A 63 14.92 7.56 -48.88
CA LEU A 63 15.25 6.88 -47.63
C LEU A 63 15.34 7.88 -46.47
N PHE A 64 16.10 8.97 -46.64
CA PHE A 64 16.19 10.03 -45.63
C PHE A 64 14.82 10.62 -45.31
N THR A 65 14.00 10.91 -46.33
CA THR A 65 12.64 11.43 -46.12
C THR A 65 11.78 10.48 -45.28
N TYR A 66 11.80 9.18 -45.58
CA TYR A 66 11.03 8.18 -44.83
C TYR A 66 11.59 7.96 -43.42
N VAL A 67 12.91 7.97 -43.24
CA VAL A 67 13.55 7.84 -41.93
C VAL A 67 13.24 9.06 -41.07
N SER A 68 13.35 10.28 -41.59
CA SER A 68 12.99 11.50 -40.88
C SER A 68 11.51 11.53 -40.52
N LEU A 69 10.62 11.12 -41.44
CA LEU A 69 9.19 11.02 -41.17
C LEU A 69 8.89 9.96 -40.10
N GLY A 70 9.56 8.81 -40.16
CA GLY A 70 9.45 7.73 -39.19
C GLY A 70 9.91 8.18 -37.80
N PHE A 71 11.10 8.77 -37.70
CA PHE A 71 11.64 9.29 -36.44
C PHE A 71 10.76 10.40 -35.86
N GLY A 72 10.32 11.35 -36.70
CA GLY A 72 9.41 12.41 -36.28
C GLY A 72 8.08 11.85 -35.76
N SER A 73 7.53 10.81 -36.40
CA SER A 73 6.30 10.15 -35.96
C SER A 73 6.49 9.43 -34.62
N VAL A 74 7.58 8.69 -34.45
CA VAL A 74 7.90 8.01 -33.18
C VAL A 74 8.10 9.04 -32.06
N ALA A 75 8.87 10.10 -32.31
CA ALA A 75 9.08 11.18 -31.34
C ALA A 75 7.77 11.85 -30.93
N ALA A 76 6.87 12.13 -31.90
CA ALA A 76 5.57 12.72 -31.62
C ALA A 76 4.67 11.80 -30.79
N VAL A 77 4.58 10.51 -31.13
CA VAL A 77 3.78 9.53 -30.37
C VAL A 77 4.32 9.37 -28.95
N THR A 78 5.64 9.26 -28.79
CA THR A 78 6.28 9.18 -27.46
C THR A 78 6.00 10.43 -26.63
N PHE A 79 6.14 11.62 -27.23
CA PHE A 79 5.85 12.88 -26.54
C PHE A 79 4.39 12.98 -26.10
N ILE A 80 3.44 12.63 -26.97
CA ILE A 80 2.00 12.61 -26.65
C ILE A 80 1.70 11.59 -25.53
N GLY A 81 2.31 10.41 -25.58
CA GLY A 81 2.16 9.40 -24.54
C GLY A 81 2.70 9.88 -23.19
N PHE A 82 3.86 10.54 -23.19
CA PHE A 82 4.48 11.12 -22.01
C PHE A 82 3.60 12.19 -21.36
N GLU A 83 3.22 13.23 -22.12
CA GLU A 83 2.36 14.31 -21.62
C GLU A 83 0.95 13.81 -21.25
N GLY A 84 0.42 12.87 -22.04
CA GLY A 84 -0.86 12.23 -21.77
C GLY A 84 -0.88 11.48 -20.44
N THR A 85 0.21 10.77 -20.13
CA THR A 85 0.38 10.08 -18.84
C THR A 85 0.38 11.08 -17.70
N HIS A 86 1.18 12.14 -17.80
CA HIS A 86 1.26 13.18 -16.78
C HIS A 86 -0.07 13.94 -16.61
N ALA A 87 -0.80 14.22 -17.68
CA ALA A 87 -2.12 14.84 -17.63
C ALA A 87 -3.17 13.92 -16.99
N TRP A 88 -3.10 12.62 -17.26
CA TRP A 88 -3.96 11.62 -16.65
C TRP A 88 -3.69 11.50 -15.14
N VAL A 89 -2.43 11.43 -14.71
CA VAL A 89 -2.09 11.41 -13.27
C VAL A 89 -2.61 12.66 -12.57
N GLU A 90 -2.40 13.84 -13.15
CA GLU A 90 -2.86 15.11 -12.56
C GLU A 90 -4.39 15.15 -12.38
N ARG A 91 -5.13 14.78 -13.43
CA ARG A 91 -6.59 15.00 -13.50
C ARG A 91 -7.42 13.81 -13.01
N VAL A 92 -6.86 12.60 -13.03
CA VAL A 92 -7.58 11.36 -12.71
C VAL A 92 -7.06 10.74 -11.43
N GLU A 93 -5.74 10.65 -11.22
CA GLU A 93 -5.25 10.00 -10.02
C GLU A 93 -5.15 10.98 -8.85
N LEU A 94 -4.60 12.17 -9.09
CA LEU A 94 -4.39 13.19 -8.06
C LEU A 94 -5.61 14.07 -7.79
N ALA A 95 -6.65 14.04 -8.63
CA ALA A 95 -7.83 14.88 -8.43
C ALA A 95 -8.52 14.61 -7.09
N ARG A 96 -9.12 15.66 -6.50
CA ARG A 96 -9.89 15.57 -5.25
C ARG A 96 -11.04 14.58 -5.42
N GLU A 97 -11.29 13.82 -4.37
CA GLU A 97 -12.51 13.05 -4.20
C GLU A 97 -13.25 13.60 -2.99
N ALA A 98 -14.44 14.17 -3.21
CA ALA A 98 -15.23 14.80 -2.16
C ALA A 98 -15.97 13.79 -1.27
N ALA A 99 -16.03 12.51 -1.68
CA ALA A 99 -16.73 11.48 -0.95
C ALA A 99 -15.93 11.04 0.29
N GLY A 100 -16.57 11.09 1.46
CA GLY A 100 -16.04 10.52 2.69
C GLY A 100 -15.19 11.44 3.56
N GLU A 101 -15.15 12.75 3.29
CA GLU A 101 -14.37 13.74 4.06
C GLU A 101 -14.68 13.69 5.58
N GLN A 102 -15.93 13.37 5.95
CA GLN A 102 -16.32 13.22 7.36
C GLN A 102 -15.51 12.15 8.12
N TYR A 103 -14.98 11.12 7.44
CA TYR A 103 -14.22 10.04 8.07
C TYR A 103 -12.69 10.24 7.97
N GLY A 104 -12.26 11.32 7.32
CA GLY A 104 -10.86 11.74 7.26
C GLY A 104 -9.93 10.76 6.52
N TRP A 105 -10.44 9.99 5.56
CA TRP A 105 -9.61 9.07 4.77
C TRP A 105 -8.65 9.81 3.83
N GLU A 106 -8.99 11.03 3.46
CA GLU A 106 -8.14 11.96 2.71
C GLU A 106 -6.89 12.36 3.47
N TYR A 107 -6.88 12.35 4.81
CA TYR A 107 -5.69 12.61 5.61
C TYR A 107 -4.76 11.39 5.70
N GLU A 108 -5.31 10.18 5.53
CA GLU A 108 -4.51 8.96 5.40
C GLU A 108 -3.92 8.80 4.00
N ARG A 109 -4.59 9.38 3.01
CA ARG A 109 -4.01 9.55 1.69
C ARG A 109 -2.97 10.65 1.77
N GLU A 110 -1.71 10.23 1.77
CA GLU A 110 -0.60 11.18 1.80
C GLU A 110 -0.74 12.18 0.61
N GLY A 111 -0.68 13.49 0.87
CA GLY A 111 -1.03 14.54 -0.11
C GLY A 111 0.02 14.73 -1.20
N TRP A 112 -0.36 15.13 -2.42
CA TRP A 112 0.57 15.33 -3.56
C TRP A 112 0.71 16.81 -3.94
N THR A 113 0.78 17.70 -2.94
CA THR A 113 0.96 19.17 -3.00
C THR A 113 -0.27 20.02 -3.37
N GLY A 114 -1.25 19.52 -4.12
CA GLY A 114 -2.45 20.30 -4.49
C GLY A 114 -3.45 20.55 -3.35
N GLY A 115 -3.15 20.05 -2.14
CA GLY A 115 -3.97 20.19 -0.95
C GLY A 115 -5.41 19.74 -1.14
N VAL A 116 -6.36 20.50 -0.59
CA VAL A 116 -7.79 20.15 -0.62
C VAL A 116 -8.38 20.19 -2.04
N LYS A 117 -7.70 20.83 -3.01
CA LYS A 117 -8.16 20.84 -4.42
C LYS A 117 -7.77 19.56 -5.16
N GLY A 118 -6.85 18.77 -4.60
CA GLY A 118 -6.18 17.69 -5.33
C GLY A 118 -5.24 18.23 -6.41
N GLY A 119 -4.63 17.33 -7.16
CA GLY A 119 -3.61 17.65 -8.16
C GLY A 119 -2.27 18.02 -7.53
N THR A 120 -1.47 18.75 -8.30
CA THR A 120 -0.18 19.32 -7.87
C THR A 120 -0.29 20.84 -7.70
N ASP A 121 0.47 21.43 -6.76
CA ASP A 121 0.46 22.89 -6.54
C ASP A 121 0.96 23.62 -7.80
N PRO A 122 0.17 24.53 -8.41
CA PRO A 122 0.58 25.26 -9.62
C PRO A 122 1.82 26.12 -9.40
N ARG A 123 2.10 26.57 -8.17
CA ARG A 123 3.27 27.40 -7.82
C ARG A 123 4.61 26.68 -8.02
N LEU A 124 4.62 25.35 -8.06
CA LEU A 124 5.82 24.56 -8.34
C LEU A 124 6.37 24.75 -9.77
N GLY A 125 5.55 25.29 -10.70
CA GLY A 125 5.91 25.34 -12.10
C GLY A 125 5.87 23.97 -12.78
N TRP A 126 5.92 23.96 -14.11
CA TRP A 126 5.60 22.75 -14.88
C TRP A 126 6.63 21.62 -14.68
N ARG A 127 7.92 21.92 -14.51
CA ARG A 127 8.98 20.91 -14.34
C ARG A 127 8.86 20.17 -13.02
N ALA A 128 8.77 20.88 -11.90
CA ALA A 128 8.60 20.23 -10.59
C ALA A 128 7.26 19.48 -10.50
N ARG A 129 6.19 20.00 -11.10
CA ARG A 129 4.92 19.24 -11.22
C ARG A 129 5.07 17.96 -12.03
N HIS A 130 5.88 17.95 -13.09
CA HIS A 130 6.21 16.71 -13.81
C HIS A 130 6.98 15.74 -12.93
N ALA A 131 7.99 16.22 -12.19
CA ALA A 131 8.75 15.39 -11.26
C ALA A 131 7.85 14.76 -10.18
N VAL A 132 6.97 15.55 -9.53
CA VAL A 132 6.01 15.04 -8.53
C VAL A 132 5.11 13.95 -9.11
N ARG A 133 4.61 14.15 -10.34
CA ARG A 133 3.79 13.14 -11.03
C ARG A 133 4.61 11.92 -11.46
N GLY A 134 5.87 12.09 -11.85
CA GLY A 134 6.80 11.01 -12.14
C GLY A 134 7.07 10.14 -10.90
N ALA A 135 7.31 10.76 -9.74
CA ALA A 135 7.40 10.07 -8.47
C ALA A 135 6.10 9.31 -8.14
N TRP A 136 4.93 9.90 -8.39
CA TRP A 136 3.65 9.21 -8.23
C TRP A 136 3.57 7.95 -9.11
N VAL A 137 3.90 8.08 -10.39
CA VAL A 137 3.89 6.98 -11.36
C VAL A 137 4.76 5.83 -10.85
N ILE A 138 6.00 6.10 -10.48
CA ILE A 138 6.94 5.06 -10.06
C ILE A 138 6.46 4.36 -8.78
N LEU A 139 5.95 5.12 -7.80
CA LEU A 139 5.52 4.53 -6.53
C LEU A 139 4.24 3.71 -6.64
N ASN A 140 3.33 4.04 -7.55
CA ASN A 140 2.01 3.41 -7.66
C ASN A 140 1.92 2.36 -8.76
N TRP A 141 2.59 2.57 -9.89
CA TRP A 141 2.62 1.63 -11.01
C TRP A 141 3.84 0.70 -10.98
N GLY A 142 4.85 1.05 -10.18
CA GLY A 142 6.14 0.37 -10.16
C GLY A 142 7.11 1.00 -11.17
N GLY A 143 8.40 0.80 -10.92
CA GLY A 143 9.41 0.94 -11.97
C GLY A 143 9.38 -0.30 -12.85
N SER A 144 9.46 -0.14 -14.17
CA SER A 144 9.76 -1.29 -15.02
C SER A 144 11.17 -1.79 -14.68
N PRO A 145 11.38 -3.09 -14.39
CA PRO A 145 12.73 -3.64 -14.22
C PRO A 145 13.61 -3.36 -15.45
N GLU A 146 12.99 -3.30 -16.63
CA GLU A 146 13.66 -3.05 -17.92
C GLU A 146 14.07 -1.59 -18.12
N ALA A 147 13.52 -0.64 -17.34
CA ALA A 147 14.02 0.73 -17.36
C ALA A 147 15.48 0.81 -16.87
N GLY A 148 15.92 -0.18 -16.07
CA GLY A 148 17.31 -0.36 -15.67
C GLY A 148 18.28 -0.73 -16.81
N VAL A 149 17.79 -1.15 -17.99
CA VAL A 149 18.67 -1.48 -19.13
C VAL A 149 19.22 -0.21 -19.80
N LEU A 150 18.55 0.93 -19.66
CA LEU A 150 19.06 2.23 -20.17
C LEU A 150 19.81 3.03 -19.10
N THR A 151 19.55 2.76 -17.83
CA THR A 151 20.30 3.33 -16.70
C THR A 151 20.93 2.17 -15.95
N ASP A 152 22.15 1.78 -16.34
CA ASP A 152 22.99 0.75 -15.71
C ASP A 152 23.48 1.17 -14.30
N ILE A 153 22.66 1.96 -13.62
CA ILE A 153 22.84 2.44 -12.27
C ILE A 153 22.13 1.42 -11.39
N SER A 154 22.79 0.29 -11.14
CA SER A 154 22.55 -0.42 -9.90
C SER A 154 23.01 0.49 -8.76
N THR A 155 22.15 1.44 -8.35
CA THR A 155 22.40 2.27 -7.17
C THR A 155 22.36 1.35 -5.96
N ARG A 156 23.51 0.75 -5.64
CA ARG A 156 23.76 0.19 -4.32
C ARG A 156 23.97 1.38 -3.40
N VAL A 157 22.97 1.67 -2.57
CA VAL A 157 23.17 2.49 -1.38
C VAL A 157 23.67 1.53 -0.31
N ASP A 158 24.93 1.68 0.10
CA ASP A 158 25.60 0.86 1.11
C ASP A 158 25.61 -0.66 0.82
N GLY A 159 25.68 -1.04 -0.45
CA GLY A 159 25.74 -2.46 -0.85
C GLY A 159 24.41 -3.21 -0.80
N VAL A 160 23.34 -2.59 -0.29
CA VAL A 160 22.00 -3.18 -0.31
C VAL A 160 21.35 -2.93 -1.68
N PRO A 161 20.82 -3.96 -2.36
CA PRO A 161 20.07 -3.77 -3.58
C PRO A 161 18.81 -2.96 -3.25
N MET A 162 18.81 -1.69 -3.65
CA MET A 162 17.65 -0.83 -3.57
C MET A 162 16.76 -1.10 -4.79
N ASP A 163 15.45 -1.19 -4.59
CA ASP A 163 14.51 -1.13 -5.72
C ASP A 163 14.73 0.21 -6.43
N GLY A 164 15.24 0.17 -7.66
CA GLY A 164 15.58 1.36 -8.44
C GLY A 164 14.41 2.33 -8.59
N GLY A 165 13.17 1.85 -8.48
CA GLY A 165 11.99 2.71 -8.44
C GLY A 165 12.00 3.71 -7.28
N TYR A 166 12.41 3.30 -6.08
CA TYR A 166 12.46 4.22 -4.94
C TYR A 166 13.56 5.27 -5.09
N ALA A 167 14.71 4.93 -5.69
CA ALA A 167 15.78 5.89 -5.97
C ALA A 167 15.31 6.99 -6.94
N ILE A 168 14.69 6.60 -8.05
CA ILE A 168 14.19 7.57 -9.05
C ILE A 168 13.05 8.42 -8.47
N ALA A 169 12.16 7.83 -7.67
CA ALA A 169 11.11 8.58 -6.99
C ALA A 169 11.67 9.59 -5.99
N GLU A 170 12.72 9.23 -5.25
CA GLU A 170 13.43 10.13 -4.33
C GLU A 170 14.05 11.31 -5.09
N GLU A 171 14.73 11.06 -6.20
CA GLU A 171 15.36 12.10 -7.03
C GLU A 171 14.32 13.12 -7.53
N PHE A 172 13.18 12.64 -8.03
CA PHE A 172 12.08 13.51 -8.46
C PHE A 172 11.51 14.36 -7.33
N LEU A 173 11.34 13.79 -6.13
CA LEU A 173 10.85 14.52 -4.97
C LEU A 173 11.89 15.54 -4.49
N SER A 174 13.17 15.18 -4.46
CA SER A 174 14.27 16.08 -4.09
C SER A 174 14.41 17.24 -5.08
N TYR A 175 14.25 17.00 -6.38
CA TYR A 175 14.15 18.08 -7.38
C TYR A 175 12.96 19.01 -7.11
N ALA A 176 11.78 18.45 -6.83
CA ALA A 176 10.59 19.26 -6.53
C ALA A 176 10.73 20.08 -5.24
N ILE A 177 11.34 19.51 -4.19
CA ILE A 177 11.64 20.21 -2.93
C ILE A 177 12.59 21.37 -3.18
N LYS A 178 13.66 21.15 -3.95
CA LYS A 178 14.62 22.20 -4.31
C LYS A 178 13.92 23.37 -5.01
N VAL A 179 13.11 23.08 -6.03
CA VAL A 179 12.34 24.11 -6.76
C VAL A 179 11.35 24.84 -5.84
N ALA A 180 10.72 24.13 -4.91
CA ALA A 180 9.81 24.73 -3.93
C ALA A 180 10.54 25.67 -2.95
N GLN A 181 11.75 25.32 -2.52
CA GLN A 181 12.59 26.15 -1.65
C GLN A 181 13.14 27.38 -2.38
N GLU A 182 13.42 27.28 -3.68
CA GLU A 182 13.88 28.39 -4.52
C GLU A 182 12.72 29.35 -4.89
N ASN A 183 11.47 28.92 -4.79
CA ASN A 183 10.30 29.77 -5.07
C ASN A 183 9.95 30.66 -3.87
N PRO A 184 10.00 32.01 -3.98
CA PRO A 184 9.72 32.94 -2.88
C PRO A 184 8.35 32.79 -2.22
N GLU A 185 7.30 32.43 -3.00
CA GLU A 185 5.94 32.27 -2.45
C GLU A 185 5.83 31.03 -1.56
N LEU A 186 6.52 29.96 -1.94
CA LEU A 186 6.51 28.69 -1.21
C LEU A 186 7.51 28.70 -0.06
N SER A 187 8.68 29.32 -0.24
CA SER A 187 9.73 29.39 0.77
C SER A 187 9.38 30.35 1.91
N ALA A 188 8.59 31.40 1.67
CA ALA A 188 8.06 32.27 2.71
C ALA A 188 7.17 31.52 3.72
N GLU A 189 6.40 30.53 3.25
CA GLU A 189 5.61 29.65 4.12
C GLU A 189 6.49 28.57 4.80
N GLY A 190 7.62 28.21 4.18
CA GLY A 190 8.49 27.13 4.62
C GLY A 190 7.71 25.82 4.78
N LEU A 191 8.02 25.05 5.83
CA LEU A 191 7.30 23.81 6.14
C LEU A 191 5.92 24.01 6.79
N LYS A 192 5.57 25.24 7.17
CA LYS A 192 4.18 25.58 7.51
C LYS A 192 3.31 25.55 6.25
N GLY A 193 3.93 25.87 5.12
CA GLY A 193 3.35 25.74 3.79
C GLY A 193 3.01 24.29 3.45
N ARG A 194 1.77 24.06 3.03
CA ARG A 194 1.26 22.71 2.73
C ARG A 194 2.04 22.03 1.61
N CYS A 195 2.42 22.77 0.56
CA CYS A 195 3.12 22.19 -0.58
C CYS A 195 4.48 21.59 -0.18
N LEU A 196 5.34 22.37 0.49
CA LEU A 196 6.66 21.91 0.90
C LEU A 196 6.56 20.76 1.91
N ARG A 197 5.65 20.87 2.89
CA ARG A 197 5.37 19.80 3.84
C ARG A 197 4.94 18.50 3.16
N ASP A 198 3.99 18.56 2.23
CA ASP A 198 3.52 17.37 1.50
C ASP A 198 4.67 16.68 0.74
N LEU A 199 5.57 17.47 0.12
CA LEU A 199 6.76 16.93 -0.57
C LEU A 199 7.74 16.24 0.39
N VAL A 200 8.04 16.87 1.53
CA VAL A 200 8.93 16.30 2.54
C VAL A 200 8.33 15.02 3.15
N VAL A 201 7.03 15.03 3.46
CA VAL A 201 6.27 13.85 3.91
C VAL A 201 6.34 12.72 2.88
N ARG A 202 6.18 13.02 1.58
CA ARG A 202 6.33 12.01 0.52
C ARG A 202 7.74 11.43 0.49
N ARG A 203 8.77 12.27 0.58
CA ARG A 203 10.16 11.82 0.54
C ARG A 203 10.50 10.96 1.77
N ALA A 204 10.07 11.37 2.96
CA ALA A 204 10.20 10.57 4.18
C ALA A 204 9.53 9.20 4.04
N GLY A 205 8.33 9.17 3.45
CA GLY A 205 7.63 7.91 3.14
C GLY A 205 8.34 7.02 2.12
N VAL A 206 9.10 7.58 1.17
CA VAL A 206 9.98 6.80 0.27
C VAL A 206 11.13 6.19 1.07
N TRP A 207 11.83 6.98 1.87
CA TRP A 207 12.92 6.49 2.72
C TRP A 207 12.46 5.42 3.73
N GLU A 208 11.25 5.52 4.28
CA GLU A 208 10.66 4.45 5.10
C GLU A 208 10.55 3.11 4.38
N ARG A 209 10.20 3.13 3.08
CA ARG A 209 10.01 1.92 2.25
C ARG A 209 11.32 1.34 1.78
N VAL A 210 12.33 2.18 1.57
CA VAL A 210 13.71 1.75 1.30
C VAL A 210 14.23 0.92 2.46
N GLY A 211 14.04 1.40 3.69
CA GLY A 211 14.24 0.60 4.90
C GLY A 211 15.70 0.29 5.27
N SER A 212 16.69 0.84 4.54
CA SER A 212 18.09 0.81 4.98
C SER A 212 18.28 1.63 6.26
N ALA A 213 19.27 1.30 7.09
CA ALA A 213 19.52 2.01 8.34
C ALA A 213 19.67 3.53 8.12
N GLU A 214 20.46 3.95 7.13
CA GLU A 214 20.64 5.36 6.79
C GLU A 214 19.33 6.02 6.32
N SER A 215 18.57 5.35 5.43
CA SER A 215 17.29 5.89 4.95
C SER A 215 16.28 6.07 6.09
N LEU A 216 16.27 5.17 7.08
CA LEU A 216 15.39 5.28 8.24
C LEU A 216 15.76 6.47 9.12
N VAL A 217 17.05 6.75 9.33
CA VAL A 217 17.50 7.94 10.05
C VAL A 217 17.03 9.21 9.33
N ARG A 218 17.27 9.30 8.01
CA ARG A 218 16.81 10.45 7.20
C ARG A 218 15.28 10.60 7.22
N ALA A 219 14.54 9.50 7.17
CA ALA A 219 13.08 9.50 7.30
C ALA A 219 12.65 10.07 8.65
N LYS A 220 13.28 9.62 9.74
CA LYS A 220 12.98 10.10 11.10
C LYS A 220 13.18 11.61 11.20
N ASP A 221 14.33 12.11 10.74
CA ASP A 221 14.67 13.53 10.82
C ASP A 221 13.66 14.39 10.04
N ALA A 222 13.29 13.97 8.83
CA ALA A 222 12.27 14.65 8.03
C ALA A 222 10.88 14.63 8.70
N TRP A 223 10.48 13.52 9.34
CA TRP A 223 9.22 13.47 10.07
C TRP A 223 9.23 14.38 11.30
N VAL A 224 10.34 14.45 12.04
CA VAL A 224 10.49 15.36 13.18
C VAL A 224 10.41 16.81 12.72
N GLU A 225 11.06 17.17 11.62
CA GLU A 225 11.01 18.51 11.03
C GLU A 225 9.57 18.91 10.68
N VAL A 226 8.83 18.01 10.01
CA VAL A 226 7.41 18.22 9.69
C VAL A 226 6.56 18.35 10.95
N TRP A 227 6.80 17.50 11.95
CA TRP A 227 6.06 17.52 13.22
C TRP A 227 6.23 18.84 13.98
N GLN A 228 7.46 19.37 14.00
CA GLN A 228 7.78 20.66 14.63
C GLN A 228 7.13 21.82 13.86
N ALA A 229 7.19 21.79 12.53
CA ALA A 229 6.60 22.84 11.70
C ALA A 229 5.08 22.98 11.87
N MET A 230 4.38 21.90 12.25
CA MET A 230 2.93 21.86 12.46
C MET A 230 2.47 22.40 13.82
N GLU A 231 3.40 22.79 14.70
CA GLU A 231 3.06 23.31 16.03
C GLU A 231 2.25 24.61 15.96
N GLY A 232 1.11 24.64 16.66
CA GLY A 232 0.23 25.81 16.71
C GLY A 232 -0.68 26.01 15.49
N GLU A 233 -0.68 25.09 14.51
CA GLU A 233 -1.55 25.18 13.31
C GLU A 233 -3.00 24.70 13.57
N GLY A 234 -3.33 24.23 14.78
CA GLY A 234 -4.64 23.63 15.06
C GLY A 234 -4.87 22.28 14.34
N ARG A 235 -3.78 21.60 13.96
CA ARG A 235 -3.78 20.30 13.24
C ARG A 235 -3.25 19.17 14.11
N GLU A 236 -3.66 19.16 15.37
CA GLU A 236 -3.14 18.23 16.38
C GLU A 236 -3.37 16.76 16.00
N GLU A 237 -4.48 16.44 15.32
CA GLU A 237 -4.75 15.06 14.87
C GLU A 237 -3.71 14.57 13.85
N GLU A 238 -3.37 15.43 12.87
CA GLU A 238 -2.36 15.10 11.87
C GLU A 238 -0.96 15.09 12.49
N ARG A 239 -0.67 16.02 13.40
CA ARG A 239 0.59 16.06 14.16
C ARG A 239 0.77 14.79 15.00
N ALA A 240 -0.29 14.30 15.66
CA ALA A 240 -0.27 13.03 16.39
C ALA A 240 -0.02 11.84 15.45
N ARG A 241 -0.57 11.86 14.23
CA ARG A 241 -0.28 10.83 13.22
C ARG A 241 1.20 10.83 12.81
N ILE A 242 1.80 12.01 12.64
CA ILE A 242 3.24 12.13 12.37
C ILE A 242 4.05 11.62 13.57
N ALA A 243 3.65 11.90 14.81
CA ALA A 243 4.29 11.33 16.00
C ALA A 243 4.26 9.79 15.99
N VAL A 244 3.13 9.16 15.65
CA VAL A 244 3.07 7.69 15.48
C VAL A 244 4.05 7.20 14.42
N LYS A 245 4.21 7.95 13.30
CA LYS A 245 5.20 7.63 12.26
C LYS A 245 6.64 7.72 12.77
N ILE A 246 6.99 8.79 13.50
CA ILE A 246 8.32 8.94 14.10
C ILE A 246 8.59 7.75 15.04
N GLY A 247 7.63 7.39 15.90
CA GLY A 247 7.78 6.26 16.82
C GLY A 247 8.00 4.93 16.10
N ASN A 248 7.25 4.67 15.01
CA ASN A 248 7.42 3.46 14.20
C ASN A 248 8.81 3.40 13.52
N VAL A 249 9.31 4.54 13.01
CA VAL A 249 10.64 4.62 12.41
C VAL A 249 11.73 4.46 13.47
N ALA A 250 11.61 5.13 14.63
CA ALA A 250 12.54 5.00 15.75
C ALA A 250 12.65 3.54 16.23
N LYS A 251 11.52 2.82 16.32
CA LYS A 251 11.53 1.39 16.67
C LYS A 251 12.29 0.55 15.64
N ARG A 252 12.14 0.83 14.33
CA ARG A 252 12.87 0.12 13.26
C ARG A 252 14.36 0.42 13.24
N ILE A 253 14.78 1.59 13.70
CA ILE A 253 16.19 1.96 13.91
C ILE A 253 16.78 1.23 15.14
N GLY A 254 15.93 0.69 16.01
CA GLY A 254 16.34 0.05 17.27
C GLY A 254 16.28 1.00 18.48
N ASN A 255 15.83 2.24 18.32
CA ASN A 255 15.64 3.18 19.41
C ASN A 255 14.26 3.01 20.07
N GLY A 256 14.16 2.01 20.95
CA GLY A 256 12.91 1.66 21.63
C GLY A 256 12.36 2.75 22.55
N ALA A 257 13.23 3.44 23.29
CA ALA A 257 12.81 4.48 24.23
C ALA A 257 12.23 5.70 23.51
N GLU A 258 12.88 6.14 22.42
CA GLU A 258 12.35 7.21 21.57
C GLU A 258 11.02 6.81 20.93
N ALA A 259 10.87 5.54 20.53
CA ALA A 259 9.60 5.06 19.98
C ALA A 259 8.44 5.19 20.97
N VAL A 260 8.63 4.75 22.22
CA VAL A 260 7.63 4.89 23.29
C VAL A 260 7.28 6.35 23.54
N TYR A 261 8.29 7.23 23.63
CA TYR A 261 8.07 8.67 23.81
C TYR A 261 7.14 9.26 22.73
N TRP A 262 7.36 8.93 21.46
CA TRP A 262 6.55 9.47 20.37
C TRP A 262 5.14 8.88 20.31
N TRP A 263 4.97 7.58 20.60
CA TRP A 263 3.64 6.98 20.67
C TRP A 263 2.83 7.53 21.85
N ASP A 264 3.47 7.67 23.02
CA ASP A 264 2.86 8.28 24.21
C ASP A 264 2.44 9.73 23.95
N ARG A 265 3.33 10.52 23.32
CA ARG A 265 3.01 11.89 22.89
C ARG A 265 1.82 11.95 21.95
N ALA A 266 1.67 10.97 21.03
CA ALA A 266 0.50 10.88 20.16
C ALA A 266 -0.77 10.57 20.95
N VAL A 267 -0.70 9.66 21.93
CA VAL A 267 -1.84 9.32 22.81
C VAL A 267 -2.27 10.53 23.63
N GLY A 268 -1.34 11.23 24.28
CA GLY A 268 -1.62 12.43 25.08
C GLY A 268 -2.26 13.55 24.26
N SER A 269 -1.70 13.82 23.07
CA SER A 269 -2.23 14.86 22.17
C SER A 269 -3.67 14.58 21.71
N LEU A 270 -4.04 13.32 21.53
CA LEU A 270 -5.38 12.92 21.07
C LEU A 270 -6.39 12.74 22.22
N SER A 271 -5.91 12.44 23.42
CA SER A 271 -6.77 12.23 24.60
C SER A 271 -7.07 13.53 25.34
N GLY A 272 -6.43 14.64 24.96
CA GLY A 272 -6.56 15.94 25.64
C GLY A 272 -5.88 16.00 27.00
N VAL A 273 -5.12 14.95 27.37
CA VAL A 273 -4.33 14.87 28.59
C VAL A 273 -2.90 15.28 28.23
N VAL A 274 -2.52 16.49 28.62
CA VAL A 274 -1.13 16.93 28.54
C VAL A 274 -0.37 16.27 29.69
N GLY A 275 0.20 15.08 29.45
CA GLY A 275 1.04 14.39 30.42
C GLY A 275 2.46 14.97 30.45
N ASP A 276 2.98 15.21 31.66
CA ASP A 276 4.31 15.81 31.90
C ASP A 276 5.49 14.80 31.87
N GLY A 277 5.27 13.54 31.47
CA GLY A 277 6.38 12.59 31.27
C GLY A 277 6.05 11.11 31.49
N ALA A 278 6.89 10.27 30.87
CA ALA A 278 6.71 8.85 30.53
C ALA A 278 6.67 7.82 31.69
N ALA A 279 6.31 8.21 32.92
CA ALA A 279 6.38 7.30 34.07
C ALA A 279 5.10 6.50 34.31
N ASP A 280 3.93 7.03 33.96
CA ASP A 280 2.64 6.36 34.14
C ASP A 280 2.07 5.88 32.81
N ALA A 281 1.36 4.75 32.84
CA ALA A 281 0.73 4.19 31.64
C ALA A 281 -0.26 5.22 31.05
N PRO A 282 -0.20 5.51 29.74
CA PRO A 282 -1.06 6.50 29.11
C PRO A 282 -2.54 6.14 29.30
N SER A 283 -3.23 6.92 30.11
CA SER A 283 -4.65 6.75 30.42
C SER A 283 -5.47 7.65 29.50
N GLY A 284 -5.78 7.16 28.30
CA GLY A 284 -6.73 7.83 27.40
C GLY A 284 -8.16 7.64 27.90
N GLU A 285 -8.71 8.60 28.64
CA GLU A 285 -10.07 8.49 29.19
C GLU A 285 -11.16 8.85 28.18
N VAL A 286 -10.85 9.71 27.20
CA VAL A 286 -11.83 10.27 26.26
C VAL A 286 -11.48 9.88 24.83
N LEU A 287 -12.44 9.25 24.15
CA LEU A 287 -12.30 8.91 22.75
C LEU A 287 -12.40 10.18 21.90
N PRO A 288 -11.43 10.45 21.00
CA PRO A 288 -11.50 11.63 20.15
C PRO A 288 -12.71 11.57 19.21
N ARG A 289 -13.29 12.73 18.89
CA ARG A 289 -14.51 12.83 18.07
C ARG A 289 -14.27 12.47 16.61
N SER A 290 -13.10 12.80 16.09
CA SER A 290 -12.73 12.54 14.69
C SER A 290 -12.42 11.06 14.46
N PRO A 291 -13.02 10.42 13.44
CA PRO A 291 -12.68 9.05 13.06
C PRO A 291 -11.18 8.88 12.74
N PHE A 292 -10.54 9.89 12.14
CA PHE A 292 -9.11 9.85 11.84
C PHE A 292 -8.25 9.82 13.11
N ALA A 293 -8.59 10.66 14.10
CA ALA A 293 -7.95 10.64 15.42
C ALA A 293 -8.16 9.31 16.13
N GLN A 294 -9.37 8.72 16.08
CA GLN A 294 -9.65 7.40 16.67
C GLN A 294 -8.74 6.31 16.09
N ARG A 295 -8.57 6.28 14.75
CA ARG A 295 -7.70 5.30 14.09
C ARG A 295 -6.23 5.51 14.40
N THR A 296 -5.80 6.76 14.54
CA THR A 296 -4.43 7.11 14.95
C THR A 296 -4.17 6.67 16.39
N LEU A 297 -5.09 6.95 17.30
CA LEU A 297 -5.01 6.54 18.70
C LEU A 297 -4.98 5.02 18.85
N ALA A 298 -5.86 4.29 18.15
CA ALA A 298 -5.86 2.82 18.14
C ALA A 298 -4.53 2.24 17.63
N SER A 299 -3.92 2.89 16.65
CA SER A 299 -2.61 2.49 16.10
C SER A 299 -1.48 2.74 17.09
N ALA A 300 -1.53 3.84 17.86
CA ALA A 300 -0.56 4.16 18.90
C ALA A 300 -0.62 3.17 20.07
N PHE A 301 -1.83 2.85 20.56
CA PHE A 301 -2.02 1.84 21.60
C PHE A 301 -1.52 0.46 21.19
N LEU A 302 -1.81 0.04 19.95
CA LEU A 302 -1.33 -1.25 19.44
C LEU A 302 0.21 -1.29 19.38
N ALA A 303 0.86 -0.20 18.96
CA ALA A 303 2.32 -0.10 18.90
C ALA A 303 2.96 -0.13 20.30
N LEU A 304 2.37 0.58 21.27
CA LEU A 304 2.81 0.56 22.68
C LEU A 304 2.65 -0.83 23.31
N SER A 305 1.48 -1.47 23.16
CA SER A 305 1.21 -2.83 23.65
C SER A 305 2.25 -3.81 23.09
N ALA A 306 2.45 -3.83 21.77
CA ALA A 306 3.45 -4.69 21.14
C ALA A 306 4.86 -4.43 21.68
N HIS A 307 5.25 -3.16 21.87
CA HIS A 307 6.56 -2.81 22.39
C HIS A 307 6.78 -3.31 23.82
N PHE A 308 5.83 -3.06 24.72
CA PHE A 308 5.94 -3.49 26.12
C PHE A 308 5.91 -5.02 26.24
N ALA A 309 5.10 -5.70 25.43
CA ALA A 309 5.10 -7.16 25.38
C ALA A 309 6.48 -7.70 24.93
N MET A 310 7.04 -7.15 23.84
CA MET A 310 8.36 -7.56 23.33
C MET A 310 9.53 -7.23 24.27
N THR A 311 9.40 -6.22 25.13
CA THR A 311 10.44 -5.84 26.11
C THR A 311 10.23 -6.49 27.49
N ASN A 312 9.35 -7.51 27.57
CA ASN A 312 9.03 -8.24 28.79
C ASN A 312 8.42 -7.36 29.92
N GLN A 313 7.85 -6.22 29.56
CA GLN A 313 7.09 -5.34 30.46
C GLN A 313 5.61 -5.70 30.41
N LEU A 314 5.32 -6.98 30.68
CA LEU A 314 4.01 -7.59 30.44
C LEU A 314 2.85 -6.90 31.18
N ARG A 315 3.09 -6.41 32.41
CA ARG A 315 2.08 -5.67 33.18
C ARG A 315 1.68 -4.33 32.56
N LEU A 316 2.65 -3.63 31.97
CA LEU A 316 2.36 -2.37 31.26
C LEU A 316 1.62 -2.64 29.96
N ALA A 317 2.00 -3.71 29.23
CA ALA A 317 1.29 -4.15 28.04
C ALA A 317 -0.19 -4.48 28.37
N GLU A 318 -0.43 -5.29 29.41
CA GLU A 318 -1.76 -5.65 29.91
C GLU A 318 -2.59 -4.41 30.26
N ALA A 319 -2.00 -3.45 30.98
CA ALA A 319 -2.68 -2.20 31.36
C ALA A 319 -3.09 -1.35 30.14
N ILE A 320 -2.21 -1.24 29.14
CA ILE A 320 -2.46 -0.51 27.89
C ILE A 320 -3.54 -1.19 27.06
N GLU A 321 -3.50 -2.52 26.96
CA GLU A 321 -4.50 -3.31 26.24
C GLU A 321 -5.90 -3.18 26.86
N HIS A 322 -6.01 -3.30 28.18
CA HIS A 322 -7.28 -3.07 28.88
C HIS A 322 -7.80 -1.65 28.70
N SER A 323 -6.92 -0.65 28.80
CA SER A 323 -7.29 0.76 28.60
C SER A 323 -7.82 1.01 27.18
N ALA A 324 -7.13 0.49 26.17
CA ALA A 324 -7.56 0.59 24.78
C ALA A 324 -8.88 -0.14 24.52
N LEU A 325 -9.05 -1.36 25.03
CA LEU A 325 -10.29 -2.13 24.87
C LEU A 325 -11.48 -1.41 25.50
N ARG A 326 -11.33 -0.92 26.73
CA ARG A 326 -12.36 -0.14 27.43
C ARG A 326 -12.76 1.11 26.63
N LEU A 327 -11.81 1.76 25.98
CA LEU A 327 -12.03 2.99 25.23
C LEU A 327 -12.76 2.74 23.89
N PHE A 328 -12.37 1.72 23.14
CA PHE A 328 -12.82 1.51 21.76
C PHE A 328 -14.01 0.55 21.61
N GLU A 329 -14.19 -0.42 22.52
CA GLU A 329 -15.21 -1.47 22.38
C GLU A 329 -16.66 -0.95 22.32
N PRO A 330 -17.09 0.02 23.16
CA PRO A 330 -18.45 0.58 23.06
C PRO A 330 -18.72 1.24 21.72
N THR A 331 -17.73 1.98 21.19
CA THR A 331 -17.86 2.68 19.92
C THR A 331 -17.88 1.72 18.75
N ALA A 332 -17.01 0.70 18.75
CA ALA A 332 -16.99 -0.32 17.71
C ALA A 332 -18.29 -1.13 17.69
N ALA A 333 -18.85 -1.49 18.86
CA ALA A 333 -20.12 -2.17 18.96
C ALA A 333 -21.29 -1.33 18.42
N SER A 334 -21.33 -0.03 18.78
CA SER A 334 -22.34 0.90 18.27
C SER A 334 -22.25 1.08 16.75
N LEU A 335 -21.04 1.16 16.20
CA LEU A 335 -20.83 1.29 14.75
C LEU A 335 -21.21 0.01 14.00
N ALA A 336 -20.88 -1.16 14.57
CA ALA A 336 -21.24 -2.45 13.99
C ALA A 336 -22.76 -2.64 13.90
N ALA A 337 -23.51 -2.15 14.89
CA ALA A 337 -24.97 -2.23 14.91
C ALA A 337 -25.65 -1.46 13.76
N VAL A 338 -25.00 -0.44 13.18
CA VAL A 338 -25.51 0.29 12.01
C VAL A 338 -25.52 -0.60 10.75
N GLY A 339 -24.60 -1.58 10.69
CA GLY A 339 -24.54 -2.61 9.65
C GLY A 339 -24.47 -2.06 8.22
N PHE A 340 -25.10 -2.77 7.28
CA PHE A 340 -25.07 -2.49 5.84
C PHE A 340 -25.66 -1.12 5.41
N ARG A 341 -26.30 -0.38 6.32
CA ARG A 341 -26.84 0.96 6.01
C ARG A 341 -25.77 2.06 6.03
N ALA A 342 -24.59 1.76 6.57
CA ALA A 342 -23.49 2.71 6.65
C ALA A 342 -22.84 2.96 5.28
N SER A 343 -22.33 4.19 5.11
CA SER A 343 -21.56 4.56 3.92
C SER A 343 -20.27 3.75 3.81
N ALA A 344 -19.70 3.61 2.61
CA ALA A 344 -18.42 2.90 2.45
C ALA A 344 -17.29 3.48 3.35
N PRO A 345 -17.07 4.81 3.44
CA PRO A 345 -16.10 5.38 4.39
C PRO A 345 -16.34 4.98 5.86
N GLN A 346 -17.61 4.90 6.28
CA GLN A 346 -17.99 4.51 7.63
C GLN A 346 -17.77 3.02 7.89
N ASN A 347 -18.14 2.17 6.93
CA ASN A 347 -17.89 0.73 7.01
C ASN A 347 -16.39 0.45 7.12
N LEU A 348 -15.57 1.13 6.33
CA LEU A 348 -14.12 0.97 6.41
C LEU A 348 -13.57 1.39 7.79
N HIS A 349 -14.10 2.47 8.37
CA HIS A 349 -13.70 2.94 9.71
C HIS A 349 -14.06 1.92 10.78
N THR A 350 -15.29 1.38 10.70
CA THR A 350 -15.79 0.35 11.60
C THR A 350 -14.92 -0.91 11.53
N LEU A 351 -14.64 -1.39 10.32
CA LEU A 351 -13.77 -2.55 10.08
C LEU A 351 -12.35 -2.32 10.60
N PHE A 352 -11.82 -1.10 10.43
CA PHE A 352 -10.50 -0.75 10.95
C PHE A 352 -10.46 -0.85 12.48
N LEU A 353 -11.43 -0.26 13.18
CA LEU A 353 -11.49 -0.32 14.64
C LEU A 353 -11.70 -1.76 15.13
N GLN A 354 -12.59 -2.51 14.51
CA GLN A 354 -12.82 -3.93 14.83
C GLN A 354 -11.53 -4.76 14.68
N HIS A 355 -10.79 -4.56 13.59
CA HIS A 355 -9.52 -5.24 13.38
C HIS A 355 -8.49 -4.88 14.45
N ARG A 356 -8.34 -3.59 14.81
CA ARG A 356 -7.40 -3.18 15.86
C ARG A 356 -7.80 -3.73 17.24
N LEU A 357 -9.09 -3.78 17.55
CA LEU A 357 -9.59 -4.39 18.77
C LEU A 357 -9.34 -5.91 18.80
N ALA A 358 -9.50 -6.61 17.68
CA ALA A 358 -9.18 -8.03 17.58
C ALA A 358 -7.70 -8.29 17.87
N LEU A 359 -6.78 -7.49 17.30
CA LEU A 359 -5.35 -7.60 17.58
C LEU A 359 -5.02 -7.32 19.05
N LEU A 360 -5.63 -6.29 19.67
CA LEU A 360 -5.44 -6.01 21.10
C LEU A 360 -5.94 -7.16 21.99
N LYS A 361 -7.05 -7.83 21.62
CA LYS A 361 -7.54 -9.02 22.33
C LYS A 361 -6.57 -10.20 22.21
N ILE A 362 -5.96 -10.39 21.04
CA ILE A 362 -4.92 -11.40 20.84
C ILE A 362 -3.70 -11.09 21.72
N HIS A 363 -3.19 -9.86 21.67
CA HIS A 363 -2.05 -9.45 22.52
C HIS A 363 -2.36 -9.66 24.01
N LEU A 364 -3.54 -9.25 24.48
CA LEU A 364 -3.96 -9.45 25.87
C LEU A 364 -4.01 -10.93 26.26
N ALA A 365 -4.51 -11.79 25.37
CA ALA A 365 -4.50 -13.23 25.61
C ALA A 365 -3.07 -13.78 25.73
N GLU A 366 -2.15 -13.34 24.87
CA GLU A 366 -0.74 -13.74 24.93
C GLU A 366 -0.04 -13.22 26.19
N VAL A 367 -0.25 -11.95 26.55
CA VAL A 367 0.35 -11.30 27.71
C VAL A 367 -0.16 -11.94 29.00
N THR A 368 -1.47 -12.15 29.13
CA THR A 368 -2.06 -12.82 30.30
C THR A 368 -1.60 -14.27 30.41
N TYR A 369 -1.47 -14.97 29.28
CA TYR A 369 -0.88 -16.31 29.25
C TYR A 369 0.59 -16.30 29.73
N ALA A 370 1.40 -15.36 29.25
CA ALA A 370 2.80 -15.21 29.66
C ALA A 370 2.94 -14.85 31.14
N LEU A 371 2.07 -13.99 31.68
CA LEU A 371 2.04 -13.61 33.09
C LEU A 371 1.64 -14.77 34.02
N ASN A 372 0.77 -15.66 33.54
CA ASN A 372 0.29 -16.81 34.32
C ASN A 372 1.19 -18.04 34.21
N ARG A 373 2.15 -18.06 33.27
CA ARG A 373 3.12 -19.16 33.21
C ARG A 373 3.99 -19.15 34.47
N PRO A 374 4.11 -20.30 35.18
CA PRO A 374 5.00 -20.38 36.32
C PRO A 374 6.43 -20.06 35.86
N SER A 375 7.06 -19.07 36.50
CA SER A 375 8.44 -18.69 36.16
C SER A 375 9.34 -19.94 36.19
N PRO A 376 10.13 -20.22 35.14
CA PRO A 376 10.98 -21.40 35.09
C PRO A 376 11.99 -21.44 36.25
N SER A 377 12.33 -20.30 36.84
CA SER A 377 13.19 -20.21 38.04
C SER A 377 12.54 -20.68 39.34
N GLN A 378 11.22 -20.93 39.35
CA GLN A 378 10.47 -21.43 40.51
C GLN A 378 9.94 -22.86 40.32
N ALA A 379 10.30 -23.53 39.22
CA ALA A 379 9.95 -24.92 38.99
C ALA A 379 10.73 -25.87 39.93
N LYS A 380 10.38 -25.87 41.22
CA LYS A 380 10.52 -27.09 42.02
C LYS A 380 9.54 -28.11 41.45
N PRO A 381 9.96 -29.37 41.24
CA PRO A 381 9.07 -30.40 40.72
C PRO A 381 8.02 -30.68 41.79
N LYS A 382 6.81 -30.15 41.60
CA LYS A 382 5.64 -30.55 42.38
C LYS A 382 4.64 -31.17 41.43
N SER A 383 4.59 -32.50 41.51
CA SER A 383 3.43 -33.29 41.17
C SER A 383 2.18 -32.72 41.86
N SER A 384 1.04 -32.86 41.20
CA SER A 384 -0.32 -32.58 41.69
C SER A 384 -0.72 -31.09 41.84
N SER A 385 -1.45 -30.58 40.86
CA SER A 385 -2.84 -30.13 41.03
C SER A 385 -3.39 -29.60 39.71
N SER A 386 -4.19 -30.44 39.08
CA SER A 386 -5.18 -30.06 38.06
C SER A 386 -6.28 -29.26 38.76
N SER A 387 -6.43 -27.98 38.44
CA SER A 387 -7.72 -27.27 38.46
C SER A 387 -7.57 -25.82 37.98
N SER A 388 -8.52 -25.41 37.16
CA SER A 388 -8.82 -24.04 36.70
C SER A 388 -8.19 -23.57 35.38
N SER A 389 -8.94 -23.75 34.29
CA SER A 389 -9.04 -22.76 33.20
C SER A 389 -10.21 -23.07 32.25
N SER A 390 -11.44 -22.95 32.76
CA SER A 390 -12.67 -22.89 31.94
C SER A 390 -13.01 -21.43 31.65
N TRP A 391 -12.33 -20.79 30.70
CA TRP A 391 -12.66 -19.41 30.30
C TRP A 391 -12.87 -19.16 28.80
N PHE A 392 -12.83 -20.21 27.95
CA PHE A 392 -13.15 -20.04 26.53
C PHE A 392 -13.75 -21.30 25.91
N SER A 393 -14.94 -21.68 26.38
CA SER A 393 -15.83 -22.62 25.67
C SER A 393 -17.26 -22.12 25.83
N ARG A 394 -17.65 -21.14 25.01
CA ARG A 394 -19.07 -20.85 24.78
C ARG A 394 -19.45 -21.38 23.40
N SER A 395 -19.86 -22.64 23.46
CA SER A 395 -20.61 -23.47 22.53
C SER A 395 -21.34 -22.74 21.39
N THR A 396 -20.87 -22.96 20.16
CA THR A 396 -21.75 -23.09 18.99
C THR A 396 -21.88 -24.58 18.68
N PRO A 397 -23.11 -25.11 18.48
CA PRO A 397 -23.29 -26.51 18.08
C PRO A 397 -22.80 -26.68 16.64
N GLU A 398 -21.85 -27.59 16.46
CA GLU A 398 -21.20 -27.91 15.18
C GLU A 398 -21.95 -29.10 14.54
N PRO A 399 -22.55 -28.92 13.35
CA PRO A 399 -23.10 -30.05 12.60
C PRO A 399 -21.99 -30.86 11.93
N GLU A 400 -22.05 -32.17 12.12
CA GLU A 400 -21.16 -33.19 11.54
C GLU A 400 -21.41 -33.29 10.02
N VAL A 401 -20.66 -32.51 9.24
CA VAL A 401 -20.64 -32.56 7.77
C VAL A 401 -19.20 -32.88 7.34
N GLU A 402 -19.04 -33.86 6.45
CA GLU A 402 -17.76 -34.24 5.82
C GLU A 402 -16.95 -32.99 5.38
N PRO A 403 -15.61 -33.05 5.43
CA PRO A 403 -14.75 -31.90 5.15
C PRO A 403 -14.73 -31.62 3.64
N GLU A 404 -15.77 -30.97 3.12
CA GLU A 404 -15.64 -30.15 1.92
C GLU A 404 -14.47 -29.19 2.15
N ALA A 405 -13.60 -29.06 1.15
CA ALA A 405 -12.48 -28.13 1.20
C ALA A 405 -13.01 -26.78 1.72
N PRO A 406 -12.47 -26.26 2.85
CA PRO A 406 -13.10 -25.18 3.60
C PRO A 406 -13.46 -24.06 2.64
N VAL A 407 -14.75 -23.71 2.52
CA VAL A 407 -15.24 -22.70 1.57
C VAL A 407 -14.45 -21.43 1.83
N THR A 408 -13.48 -21.18 0.96
CA THR A 408 -12.56 -20.08 1.20
C THR A 408 -13.34 -18.80 0.91
N PRO A 409 -13.57 -17.93 1.91
CA PRO A 409 -14.36 -16.72 1.68
C PRO A 409 -13.72 -15.90 0.58
N SER A 410 -14.55 -15.37 -0.32
CA SER A 410 -14.10 -14.54 -1.44
C SER A 410 -13.20 -13.42 -0.92
N ALA A 411 -11.91 -13.53 -1.24
CA ALA A 411 -10.86 -12.73 -0.65
C ALA A 411 -10.72 -11.34 -1.31
N ALA A 412 -11.68 -10.97 -2.17
CA ALA A 412 -11.65 -9.76 -2.98
C ALA A 412 -12.20 -8.55 -2.24
N LEU A 413 -11.58 -7.39 -2.47
CA LEU A 413 -12.04 -6.14 -1.89
C LEU A 413 -13.45 -5.79 -2.41
N HIS A 414 -14.37 -5.41 -1.53
CA HIS A 414 -15.72 -5.02 -1.96
C HIS A 414 -15.68 -3.86 -2.96
N THR A 415 -16.53 -3.90 -3.99
CA THR A 415 -16.50 -2.95 -5.13
C THR A 415 -16.64 -1.50 -4.69
N SER A 416 -17.41 -1.23 -3.63
CA SER A 416 -17.55 0.12 -3.06
C SER A 416 -16.23 0.73 -2.60
N PHE A 417 -15.29 -0.07 -2.10
CA PHE A 417 -13.95 0.39 -1.72
C PHE A 417 -13.03 0.47 -2.94
N GLN A 418 -13.22 -0.42 -3.92
CA GLN A 418 -12.41 -0.40 -5.15
C GLN A 418 -12.68 0.84 -6.00
N THR A 419 -13.92 1.34 -6.05
CA THR A 419 -14.29 2.50 -6.87
C THR A 419 -13.79 3.82 -6.29
N SER A 420 -13.66 3.91 -4.97
CA SER A 420 -13.16 5.12 -4.30
C SER A 420 -11.64 5.15 -4.25
N ARG A 421 -11.01 6.23 -4.71
CA ARG A 421 -9.54 6.40 -4.67
C ARG A 421 -9.05 6.58 -3.24
N ASN A 422 -9.81 7.31 -2.43
CA ASN A 422 -9.48 7.53 -1.02
C ASN A 422 -9.61 6.25 -0.19
N LEU A 423 -10.53 5.34 -0.54
CA LEU A 423 -10.77 4.11 0.24
C LEU A 423 -9.97 2.90 -0.28
N ARG A 424 -9.63 2.84 -1.57
CA ARG A 424 -8.99 1.66 -2.16
C ARG A 424 -7.71 1.24 -1.44
N ALA A 425 -6.80 2.19 -1.22
CA ALA A 425 -5.52 1.92 -0.58
C ALA A 425 -5.66 1.50 0.89
N PRO A 426 -6.35 2.25 1.78
CA PRO A 426 -6.52 1.83 3.17
C PRO A 426 -7.33 0.54 3.30
N ALA A 427 -8.34 0.31 2.47
CA ALA A 427 -9.11 -0.92 2.50
C ALA A 427 -8.32 -2.14 2.03
N SER A 428 -7.47 -1.98 1.01
CA SER A 428 -6.53 -3.04 0.59
C SER A 428 -5.52 -3.39 1.69
N ARG A 429 -4.92 -2.36 2.34
CA ARG A 429 -4.01 -2.56 3.47
C ARG A 429 -4.71 -3.25 4.64
N LEU A 430 -5.90 -2.78 5.01
CA LEU A 430 -6.69 -3.37 6.10
C LEU A 430 -7.06 -4.82 5.79
N LEU A 431 -7.45 -5.14 4.55
CA LEU A 431 -7.74 -6.51 4.14
C LEU A 431 -6.51 -7.41 4.26
N ARG A 432 -5.34 -6.94 3.82
CA ARG A 432 -4.08 -7.66 3.97
C ARG A 432 -3.74 -7.89 5.45
N ASP A 433 -3.82 -6.83 6.26
CA ASP A 433 -3.50 -6.89 7.69
C ASP A 433 -4.50 -7.80 8.44
N ALA A 434 -5.80 -7.77 8.08
CA ALA A 434 -6.82 -8.65 8.63
C ALA A 434 -6.58 -10.13 8.29
N LYS A 435 -6.14 -10.43 7.06
CA LYS A 435 -5.74 -11.81 6.69
C LYS A 435 -4.57 -12.28 7.54
N ARG A 436 -3.53 -11.45 7.72
CA ARG A 436 -2.38 -11.79 8.57
C ARG A 436 -2.78 -12.01 10.03
N GLY A 437 -3.58 -11.11 10.61
CA GLY A 437 -4.10 -11.31 11.96
C GLY A 437 -4.97 -12.56 12.10
N THR A 438 -5.70 -12.96 11.05
CA THR A 438 -6.47 -14.21 11.02
C THR A 438 -5.54 -15.43 11.02
N VAL A 439 -4.48 -15.41 10.19
CA VAL A 439 -3.45 -16.46 10.17
C VAL A 439 -2.80 -16.61 11.54
N GLU A 440 -2.41 -15.51 12.18
CA GLU A 440 -1.81 -15.51 13.51
C GLU A 440 -2.76 -16.10 14.56
N ALA A 441 -4.03 -15.69 14.56
CA ALA A 441 -5.03 -16.21 15.48
C ALA A 441 -5.25 -17.73 15.32
N LEU A 442 -5.37 -18.22 14.08
CA LEU A 442 -5.52 -19.64 13.79
C LEU A 442 -4.28 -20.45 14.20
N VAL A 443 -3.09 -19.89 14.00
CA VAL A 443 -1.84 -20.50 14.45
C VAL A 443 -1.80 -20.61 15.98
N LEU A 444 -2.18 -19.55 16.70
CA LEU A 444 -2.26 -19.57 18.17
C LEU A 444 -3.29 -20.58 18.68
N GLU A 445 -4.46 -20.64 18.04
CA GLU A 445 -5.48 -21.65 18.36
C GLU A 445 -4.94 -23.08 18.14
N GLY A 446 -4.20 -23.30 17.05
CA GLY A 446 -3.50 -24.56 16.79
C GLY A 446 -2.53 -24.94 17.91
N TYR A 447 -1.73 -23.99 18.40
CA TYR A 447 -0.84 -24.23 19.55
C TYR A 447 -1.61 -24.62 20.81
N LEU A 448 -2.73 -23.95 21.11
CA LEU A 448 -3.56 -24.28 22.26
C LEU A 448 -4.17 -25.69 22.15
N HIS A 449 -4.55 -26.13 20.95
CA HIS A 449 -5.00 -27.49 20.72
C HIS A 449 -3.87 -28.52 20.90
N GLU A 450 -2.64 -28.22 20.43
CA GLU A 450 -1.47 -29.08 20.69
C GLU A 450 -1.18 -29.20 22.19
N GLU A 451 -1.21 -28.10 22.95
CA GLU A 451 -0.98 -28.10 24.40
C GLU A 451 -2.03 -28.93 25.17
N ARG A 452 -3.27 -28.98 24.66
CA ARG A 452 -4.36 -29.81 25.20
C ARG A 452 -4.31 -31.27 24.74
N GLY A 453 -3.32 -31.65 23.92
CA GLY A 453 -3.19 -33.00 23.35
C GLY A 453 -4.15 -33.30 22.19
N ASN A 454 -4.93 -32.32 21.71
CA ASN A 454 -5.80 -32.48 20.55
C ASN A 454 -5.06 -32.12 19.26
N VAL A 455 -4.11 -32.99 18.88
CA VAL A 455 -3.22 -32.76 17.72
C VAL A 455 -4.01 -32.67 16.40
N LYS A 456 -5.10 -33.43 16.25
CA LYS A 456 -5.94 -33.38 15.06
C LYS A 456 -6.56 -31.99 14.86
N ALA A 457 -7.20 -31.44 15.89
CA ALA A 457 -7.77 -30.10 15.82
C ALA A 457 -6.69 -29.03 15.57
N ALA A 458 -5.49 -29.21 16.13
CA ALA A 458 -4.38 -28.31 15.85
C ALA A 458 -3.98 -28.31 14.36
N MET A 459 -3.87 -29.50 13.75
CA MET A 459 -3.59 -29.64 12.32
C MET A 459 -4.65 -28.96 11.46
N GLU A 460 -5.93 -29.10 11.80
CA GLU A 460 -7.03 -28.45 11.09
C GLU A 460 -6.89 -26.92 11.12
N ARG A 461 -6.55 -26.33 12.29
CA ARG A 461 -6.31 -24.89 12.42
C ARG A 461 -5.08 -24.40 11.65
N PHE A 462 -3.98 -25.15 11.67
CA PHE A 462 -2.80 -24.81 10.86
C PHE A 462 -3.09 -24.93 9.36
N ALA A 463 -3.89 -25.90 8.93
CA ALA A 463 -4.31 -26.04 7.53
C ALA A 463 -5.21 -24.87 7.10
N GLU A 464 -6.16 -24.47 7.95
CA GLU A 464 -7.00 -23.29 7.73
C GLU A 464 -6.15 -22.02 7.64
N ALA A 465 -5.18 -21.84 8.55
CA ALA A 465 -4.22 -20.74 8.48
C ALA A 465 -3.45 -20.74 7.15
N GLY A 466 -2.99 -21.90 6.70
CA GLY A 466 -2.31 -22.06 5.42
C GLY A 466 -3.19 -21.65 4.23
N ALA A 467 -4.49 -21.89 4.30
CA ALA A 467 -5.44 -21.45 3.28
C ALA A 467 -5.60 -19.92 3.23
N TRP A 468 -5.33 -19.20 4.32
CA TRP A 468 -5.37 -17.74 4.34
C TRP A 468 -4.07 -17.09 3.83
N VAL A 469 -2.93 -17.78 3.90
CA VAL A 469 -1.64 -17.25 3.43
C VAL A 469 -1.58 -17.20 1.91
N GLY A 470 -1.26 -16.02 1.35
CA GLY A 470 -0.97 -15.84 -0.07
C GLY A 470 -2.17 -15.80 -1.02
N LYS A 471 -3.40 -15.73 -0.50
CA LYS A 471 -4.57 -15.32 -1.30
C LYS A 471 -4.55 -13.81 -1.53
N GLU A 472 -3.63 -13.32 -2.35
CA GLU A 472 -3.74 -11.95 -2.86
C GLU A 472 -4.81 -11.92 -3.96
N ALA A 473 -5.80 -11.04 -3.77
CA ALA A 473 -6.89 -10.86 -4.70
C ALA A 473 -6.38 -10.12 -5.94
N GLY A 474 -5.87 -10.88 -6.91
CA GLY A 474 -5.72 -10.50 -8.31
C GLY A 474 -5.05 -9.14 -8.56
N LYS A 475 -3.72 -9.15 -8.74
CA LYS A 475 -3.02 -8.41 -9.80
C LYS A 475 -1.53 -8.76 -9.83
N ALA A 476 -1.05 -9.05 -11.03
CA ALA A 476 0.36 -9.28 -11.33
C ALA A 476 1.17 -8.00 -11.09
N GLY A 477 2.06 -8.04 -10.11
CA GLY A 477 3.06 -7.00 -9.89
C GLY A 477 3.32 -6.74 -8.41
N LYS A 478 4.25 -7.51 -7.82
CA LYS A 478 5.42 -7.03 -7.05
C LYS A 478 6.10 -8.19 -6.30
N GLN A 479 7.38 -8.43 -6.61
CA GLN A 479 8.23 -9.46 -5.99
C GLN A 479 8.42 -9.30 -4.46
N GLN A 480 8.28 -8.09 -3.91
CA GLN A 480 8.57 -7.86 -2.48
C GLN A 480 7.43 -8.31 -1.54
N SER A 481 6.17 -8.31 -2.00
CA SER A 481 5.08 -8.92 -1.22
C SER A 481 5.19 -10.45 -1.24
N ASP A 482 5.70 -11.00 -2.34
CA ASP A 482 5.80 -12.45 -2.52
C ASP A 482 6.76 -13.07 -1.49
N GLU A 483 7.91 -12.44 -1.20
CA GLU A 483 8.88 -12.97 -0.24
C GLU A 483 8.31 -13.11 1.18
N VAL A 484 7.70 -12.05 1.72
CA VAL A 484 7.10 -12.07 3.07
C VAL A 484 5.95 -13.09 3.14
N VAL A 485 5.16 -13.19 2.07
CA VAL A 485 4.07 -14.17 1.98
C VAL A 485 4.61 -15.60 1.94
N GLU A 486 5.71 -15.85 1.22
CA GLU A 486 6.36 -17.16 1.19
C GLU A 486 6.99 -17.53 2.53
N GLU A 487 7.59 -16.58 3.25
CA GLU A 487 8.09 -16.80 4.61
C GLU A 487 6.96 -17.14 5.59
N GLU A 488 5.86 -16.37 5.56
CA GLU A 488 4.66 -16.64 6.35
C GLU A 488 4.10 -18.03 6.01
N ARG A 489 4.08 -18.41 4.73
CA ARG A 489 3.58 -19.72 4.29
C ARG A 489 4.47 -20.85 4.81
N LYS A 490 5.79 -20.73 4.65
CA LYS A 490 6.76 -21.71 5.16
C LYS A 490 6.62 -21.90 6.67
N ARG A 491 6.43 -20.80 7.42
CA ARG A 491 6.25 -20.84 8.87
C ARG A 491 4.99 -21.62 9.27
N VAL A 492 3.84 -21.32 8.65
CA VAL A 492 2.58 -22.02 8.91
C VAL A 492 2.68 -23.50 8.54
N TRP A 493 3.28 -23.79 7.39
CA TRP A 493 3.49 -25.16 6.92
C TRP A 493 4.36 -25.97 7.90
N ALA A 494 5.44 -25.38 8.41
CA ALA A 494 6.29 -26.03 9.41
C ALA A 494 5.53 -26.37 10.71
N HIS A 495 4.57 -25.53 11.13
CA HIS A 495 3.71 -25.83 12.28
C HIS A 495 2.76 -27.00 12.01
N TRP A 496 2.19 -27.05 10.80
CA TRP A 496 1.36 -28.15 10.37
C TRP A 496 2.14 -29.48 10.29
N GLU A 497 3.32 -29.49 9.68
CA GLU A 497 4.18 -30.69 9.58
C GLU A 497 4.59 -31.21 10.96
N ARG A 498 4.92 -30.31 11.89
CA ARG A 498 5.22 -30.67 13.27
C ARG A 498 4.03 -31.36 13.95
N ALA A 499 2.82 -30.81 13.80
CA ALA A 499 1.62 -31.40 14.38
C ALA A 499 1.31 -32.77 13.74
N LYS A 500 1.47 -32.90 12.42
CA LYS A 500 1.34 -34.17 11.70
C LYS A 500 2.28 -35.24 12.24
N ALA A 501 3.56 -34.92 12.42
CA ALA A 501 4.54 -35.86 12.95
C ALA A 501 4.16 -36.37 14.36
N LYS A 502 3.57 -35.52 15.22
CA LYS A 502 3.08 -35.94 16.53
C LYS A 502 1.90 -36.90 16.44
N LEU A 503 1.02 -36.72 15.47
CA LEU A 503 -0.14 -37.59 15.26
C LEU A 503 0.28 -38.99 14.83
N GLU A 504 1.30 -39.12 13.97
CA GLU A 504 1.81 -40.40 13.48
C GLU A 504 2.54 -41.23 14.56
N VAL A 505 3.06 -40.56 15.60
CA VAL A 505 3.78 -41.23 16.71
C VAL A 505 2.81 -41.84 17.73
N VAL A 506 1.54 -41.44 17.76
CA VAL A 506 0.55 -42.02 18.70
C VAL A 506 0.20 -43.44 18.22
N PRO A 507 0.69 -44.51 18.88
CA PRO A 507 0.41 -45.87 18.43
C PRO A 507 -1.10 -46.12 18.52
N SER A 508 -1.66 -46.67 17.45
CA SER A 508 -3.04 -47.16 17.40
C SER A 508 -3.22 -48.22 18.49
N THR A 509 -3.76 -47.79 19.62
CA THR A 509 -3.94 -48.58 20.84
C THR A 509 -5.37 -49.06 20.95
#